data_AF-A0A158EI05-F1
#
_entry.id   AF-A0A158EI05-F1
#
_cell.length_a   1.000
_cell.length_b   1.000
_cell.length_c   1.000
_cell.angle_alpha   90.00
_cell.angle_beta   90.00
_cell.angle_gamma   90.00
#
_symmetry.space_group_name_H-M   'P 1'
#
loop_
_entity.id
_entity.type
_entity.pdbx_description
1 polymer ?
#
loop_
_entity_poly.entity_id
_entity_poly.type
_entity_poly.pdbx_seq_one_letter_code
_entity_poly.pdbx_strand_id
1 'polypeptide(L)'
;MIPLIAAAVSAIAPALAKQGLDLLSGVFRGAAGKGAQEVADLIEDKTGININDVADNKLTDEQWTKLKEFEFQYQSKLLEYRQQVDANDIKSEELSEKNTENARELQRAALTSDDKFAKRFIYFYASALTLFTFAFIFYACFISQGTDDHANRTIDTVLGFLLGVTLSAIIQFFFGSSAGSRSKEEKLNSLTGRMGLDRVAQTEGSGS
;
A
#
# COMPACT_ATOMS: atom_id res chain seq x y z
N MET A 1 3.16 -0.57 -27.53
CA MET A 1 2.92 -1.01 -26.15
C MET A 1 4.14 -0.63 -25.32
N ILE A 2 4.14 0.59 -24.79
CA ILE A 2 5.22 1.10 -23.95
C ILE A 2 4.75 0.94 -22.50
N PRO A 3 5.44 0.12 -21.67
CA PRO A 3 5.00 -0.06 -20.29
C PRO A 3 5.12 1.27 -19.54
N LEU A 4 4.09 1.63 -18.76
CA LEU A 4 4.24 2.68 -17.76
C LEU A 4 5.32 2.25 -16.78
N ILE A 5 6.37 3.05 -16.69
CA ILE A 5 7.41 2.83 -15.70
C ILE A 5 6.79 3.18 -14.34
N ALA A 6 6.76 2.23 -13.40
CA ALA A 6 6.17 2.44 -12.07
C ALA A 6 6.71 3.69 -11.35
N ALA A 7 7.98 4.05 -11.62
CA ALA A 7 8.61 5.27 -11.11
C ALA A 7 8.13 6.58 -11.79
N ALA A 8 7.65 6.51 -13.04
CA ALA A 8 7.13 7.66 -13.78
C ALA A 8 5.68 8.00 -13.40
N VAL A 9 4.87 7.01 -13.02
CA VAL A 9 3.44 7.20 -12.68
C VAL A 9 3.23 8.24 -11.58
N SER A 10 4.08 8.23 -10.55
CA SER A 10 4.04 9.21 -9.46
C SER A 10 4.40 10.64 -9.88
N ALA A 11 5.10 10.81 -11.01
CA ALA A 11 5.49 12.12 -11.55
C ALA A 11 4.51 12.65 -12.61
N ILE A 12 3.79 11.76 -13.29
CA ILE A 12 2.80 12.10 -14.31
C ILE A 12 1.59 12.82 -13.69
N ALA A 13 1.02 12.28 -12.62
CA ALA A 13 -0.16 12.86 -11.97
C ALA A 13 0.00 14.34 -11.54
N PRO A 14 1.07 14.77 -10.84
CA PRO A 14 1.24 16.16 -10.46
C PRO A 14 1.51 17.08 -11.67
N ALA A 15 2.16 16.59 -12.72
CA ALA A 15 2.39 17.37 -13.94
C ALA A 15 1.08 17.62 -14.73
N LEU A 16 0.21 16.60 -14.82
CA LEU A 16 -1.12 16.73 -15.40
C LEU A 16 -2.01 17.70 -14.59
N ALA A 17 -1.99 17.59 -13.26
CA ALA A 17 -2.75 18.49 -12.38
C ALA A 17 -2.34 19.95 -12.54
N LYS A 18 -1.03 20.24 -12.66
CA LYS A 18 -0.52 21.60 -12.89
C LYS A 18 -1.04 22.23 -14.19
N GLN A 19 -1.41 21.41 -15.17
CA GLN A 19 -1.96 21.85 -16.46
C GLN A 19 -3.50 21.88 -16.48
N GLY A 20 -4.15 21.58 -15.35
CA GLY A 20 -5.61 21.55 -15.22
C GLY A 20 -6.26 20.26 -15.71
N LEU A 21 -5.48 19.19 -15.90
CA LEU A 21 -5.96 17.88 -16.36
C LEU A 21 -6.27 16.97 -15.16
N ASP A 22 -7.33 17.31 -14.41
CA ASP A 22 -7.63 16.71 -13.10
C ASP A 22 -8.16 15.26 -13.16
N LEU A 23 -8.83 14.88 -14.25
CA LEU A 23 -9.34 13.52 -14.44
C LEU A 23 -8.21 12.59 -14.85
N LEU A 24 -7.38 13.01 -15.80
CA LEU A 24 -6.17 12.27 -16.18
C LEU A 24 -5.23 12.18 -14.97
N SER A 25 -4.97 13.29 -14.28
CA SER A 25 -4.17 13.30 -13.04
C SER A 25 -4.72 12.30 -12.00
N GLY A 26 -6.04 12.25 -11.85
CA GLY A 26 -6.72 11.32 -10.95
C GLY A 26 -6.46 9.85 -11.27
N VAL A 27 -6.50 9.46 -12.55
CA VAL A 27 -6.23 8.09 -13.00
C VAL A 27 -4.78 7.68 -12.72
N PHE A 28 -3.83 8.62 -12.89
CA PHE A 28 -2.40 8.35 -12.69
C PHE A 28 -1.91 8.59 -11.25
N ARG A 29 -2.78 8.99 -10.31
CA ARG A 29 -2.38 9.35 -8.92
C ARG A 29 -1.98 8.15 -8.06
N GLY A 30 -2.37 6.95 -8.46
CA GLY A 30 -2.18 5.69 -7.71
C GLY A 30 -1.02 4.84 -8.24
N ALA A 31 -1.02 3.56 -7.85
CA ALA A 31 -0.09 2.57 -8.39
C ALA A 31 -0.33 2.35 -9.90
N ALA A 32 0.71 1.94 -10.63
CA ALA A 32 0.66 1.55 -12.05
C ALA A 32 -0.22 0.30 -12.26
N GLY A 33 -1.52 0.47 -12.11
CA GLY A 33 -2.53 -0.57 -12.29
C GLY A 33 -2.99 -0.67 -13.75
N LYS A 34 -3.78 -1.71 -14.04
CA LYS A 34 -4.32 -1.95 -15.39
C LYS A 34 -5.07 -0.74 -15.96
N GLY A 35 -5.84 -0.02 -15.13
CA GLY A 35 -6.58 1.17 -15.57
C GLY A 35 -5.68 2.33 -16.01
N ALA A 36 -4.56 2.57 -15.34
CA ALA A 36 -3.60 3.59 -15.73
C ALA A 36 -2.89 3.22 -17.05
N GLN A 37 -2.57 1.94 -17.24
CA GLN A 37 -1.99 1.44 -18.50
C GLN A 37 -2.97 1.57 -19.67
N GLU A 38 -4.23 1.18 -19.48
CA GLU A 38 -5.25 1.29 -20.53
C GLU A 38 -5.51 2.75 -20.95
N VAL A 39 -5.51 3.69 -20.01
CA VAL A 39 -5.65 5.12 -20.34
C VAL A 39 -4.41 5.65 -21.06
N ALA A 40 -3.20 5.21 -20.68
CA ALA A 40 -1.98 5.58 -21.40
C ALA A 40 -1.95 5.04 -22.83
N ASP A 41 -2.31 3.78 -23.03
CA ASP A 41 -2.41 3.18 -24.35
C ASP A 41 -3.45 3.92 -25.21
N LEU A 42 -4.58 4.32 -24.61
CA LEU A 42 -5.63 5.06 -25.31
C LEU A 42 -5.22 6.50 -25.66
N ILE A 43 -4.39 7.15 -24.84
CA ILE A 43 -3.79 8.46 -25.15
C ILE A 43 -2.81 8.32 -26.30
N GLU A 44 -1.93 7.31 -26.28
CA GLU A 44 -0.97 7.04 -27.35
C GLU A 44 -1.70 6.76 -28.68
N ASP A 45 -2.70 5.89 -28.68
CA ASP A 45 -3.47 5.51 -29.87
C ASP A 45 -4.26 6.68 -30.49
N LYS A 46 -4.79 7.59 -29.66
CA LYS A 46 -5.66 8.67 -30.13
C LYS A 46 -4.95 9.99 -30.38
N THR A 47 -3.90 10.27 -29.63
CA THR A 47 -3.19 11.57 -29.69
C THR A 47 -1.78 11.43 -30.23
N GLY A 48 -1.22 10.21 -30.27
CA GLY A 48 0.17 9.95 -30.60
C GLY A 48 1.15 10.39 -29.50
N ILE A 49 0.66 10.73 -28.31
CA ILE A 49 1.46 11.25 -27.21
C ILE A 49 1.84 10.10 -26.27
N ASN A 50 3.14 9.95 -26.01
CA ASN A 50 3.62 9.04 -24.98
C ASN A 50 3.46 9.70 -23.61
N ILE A 51 2.64 9.09 -22.75
CA ILE A 51 2.36 9.66 -21.42
C ILE A 51 3.62 9.75 -20.52
N ASN A 52 4.65 8.93 -20.78
CA ASN A 52 5.89 8.98 -20.01
C ASN A 52 6.66 10.29 -20.25
N ASP A 53 6.46 10.94 -21.40
CA ASP A 53 7.08 12.24 -21.72
C ASP A 53 6.52 13.39 -20.86
N VAL A 54 5.36 13.18 -20.22
CA VAL A 54 4.81 14.09 -19.20
C VAL A 54 5.75 14.17 -17.99
N ALA A 55 6.32 13.03 -17.55
CA ALA A 55 7.21 12.99 -16.40
C ALA A 55 8.53 13.74 -16.67
N ASP A 56 8.97 13.72 -17.92
CA ASP A 56 10.19 14.39 -18.37
C ASP A 56 9.95 15.85 -18.80
N ASN A 57 8.71 16.35 -18.71
CA ASN A 57 8.29 17.69 -19.14
C ASN A 57 8.67 17.99 -20.61
N LYS A 58 8.61 16.99 -21.48
CA LYS A 58 9.00 17.08 -22.90
C LYS A 58 7.85 17.46 -23.83
N LEU A 59 6.65 17.67 -23.29
CA LEU A 59 5.46 17.98 -24.07
C LEU A 59 5.44 19.44 -24.52
N THR A 60 5.13 19.65 -25.80
CA THR A 60 4.89 20.98 -26.38
C THR A 60 3.50 21.51 -26.02
N ASP A 61 3.30 22.82 -26.14
CA ASP A 61 2.00 23.47 -25.87
C ASP A 61 0.86 22.92 -26.75
N GLU A 62 1.17 22.50 -27.98
CA GLU A 62 0.22 21.83 -28.86
C GLU A 62 -0.17 20.43 -28.36
N GLN A 63 0.78 19.68 -27.81
CA GLN A 63 0.51 18.37 -27.22
C GLN A 63 -0.32 18.50 -25.94
N TRP A 64 -0.08 19.53 -25.14
CA TRP A 64 -0.92 19.85 -23.98
C TRP A 64 -2.37 20.17 -24.37
N THR A 65 -2.56 20.92 -25.46
CA THR A 65 -3.91 21.20 -25.99
C THR A 65 -4.62 19.92 -26.43
N LYS A 66 -3.92 19.00 -27.11
CA LYS A 66 -4.48 17.71 -27.52
C LYS A 66 -4.84 16.82 -26.32
N LEU A 67 -4.05 16.84 -25.26
CA LEU A 67 -4.36 16.16 -24.00
C LEU A 67 -5.61 16.73 -23.32
N LYS A 68 -5.80 18.06 -23.35
CA LYS A 68 -7.02 18.72 -22.84
C LYS A 68 -8.25 18.36 -23.64
N GLU A 69 -8.14 18.38 -24.96
CA GLU A 69 -9.23 17.95 -25.83
C GLU A 69 -9.56 16.47 -25.63
N PHE A 70 -8.54 15.62 -25.47
CA PHE A 70 -8.71 14.22 -25.13
C PHE A 70 -9.45 14.03 -23.80
N GLU A 71 -9.03 14.72 -22.73
CA GLU A 71 -9.69 14.61 -21.43
C GLU A 71 -11.16 15.02 -21.52
N PHE A 72 -11.45 16.09 -22.28
CA PHE A 72 -12.81 16.54 -22.52
C PHE A 72 -13.64 15.51 -23.30
N GLN A 73 -13.11 14.96 -24.39
CA GLN A 73 -13.78 13.98 -25.24
C GLN A 73 -14.03 12.64 -24.52
N TYR A 74 -13.11 12.22 -23.66
CA TYR A 74 -13.15 10.94 -22.97
C TYR A 74 -13.52 11.05 -21.49
N GLN A 75 -14.05 12.20 -21.05
CA GLN A 75 -14.37 12.49 -19.66
C GLN A 75 -15.17 11.37 -18.97
N SER A 76 -16.24 10.88 -19.60
CA SER A 76 -17.07 9.80 -19.03
C SER A 76 -16.30 8.51 -18.85
N LYS A 77 -15.47 8.14 -19.83
CA LYS A 77 -14.64 6.92 -19.78
C LYS A 77 -13.56 7.03 -18.72
N LEU A 78 -12.92 8.20 -18.60
CA LEU A 78 -11.93 8.48 -17.55
C LEU A 78 -12.55 8.43 -16.16
N LEU A 79 -13.80 8.88 -16.01
CA LEU A 79 -14.54 8.80 -14.75
C LEU A 79 -14.85 7.35 -14.36
N GLU A 80 -15.26 6.51 -15.32
CA GLU A 80 -15.46 5.08 -15.09
C GLU A 80 -14.17 4.38 -14.68
N TYR A 81 -13.05 4.65 -15.36
CA TYR A 81 -11.75 4.11 -14.98
C TYR A 81 -11.36 4.49 -13.57
N ARG A 82 -11.58 5.75 -13.19
CA ARG A 82 -11.33 6.23 -11.84
C ARG A 82 -12.19 5.48 -10.81
N GLN A 83 -13.49 5.34 -11.07
CA GLN A 83 -14.39 4.59 -10.19
C GLN A 83 -13.95 3.12 -10.04
N GLN A 84 -13.47 2.50 -11.12
CA GLN A 84 -12.95 1.12 -11.06
C GLN A 84 -11.67 1.02 -10.24
N VAL A 85 -10.74 1.99 -10.36
CA VAL A 85 -9.53 2.03 -9.53
C VAL A 85 -9.91 2.20 -8.06
N ASP A 86 -10.76 3.17 -7.74
CA ASP A 86 -11.23 3.42 -6.38
C ASP A 86 -11.96 2.19 -5.80
N ALA A 87 -12.81 1.52 -6.60
CA ALA A 87 -13.51 0.31 -6.19
C ALA A 87 -12.56 -0.88 -5.95
N ASN A 88 -11.53 -1.04 -6.78
CA ASN A 88 -10.52 -2.08 -6.60
C ASN A 88 -9.65 -1.83 -5.36
N ASP A 89 -9.32 -0.57 -5.08
CA ASP A 89 -8.60 -0.17 -3.87
C ASP A 89 -9.43 -0.47 -2.62
N ILE A 90 -10.72 -0.09 -2.61
CA ILE A 90 -11.64 -0.42 -1.51
C ILE A 90 -11.76 -1.93 -1.34
N LYS A 91 -11.95 -2.68 -2.42
CA LYS A 91 -12.06 -4.15 -2.36
C LYS A 91 -10.79 -4.82 -1.84
N SER A 92 -9.62 -4.29 -2.20
CA SER A 92 -8.33 -4.77 -1.71
C SER A 92 -8.15 -4.47 -0.22
N GLU A 93 -8.59 -3.30 0.23
CA GLU A 93 -8.63 -2.94 1.65
C GLU A 93 -9.59 -3.85 2.43
N GLU A 94 -10.80 -4.11 1.91
CA GLU A 94 -11.77 -5.04 2.51
C GLU A 94 -11.22 -6.47 2.60
N LEU A 95 -10.51 -6.95 1.56
CA LEU A 95 -9.84 -8.25 1.59
C LEU A 95 -8.75 -8.30 2.67
N SER A 96 -8.00 -7.21 2.86
CA SER A 96 -7.01 -7.10 3.93
C SER A 96 -7.65 -7.09 5.32
N GLU A 97 -8.80 -6.41 5.48
CA GLU A 97 -9.58 -6.42 6.72
C GLU A 97 -10.13 -7.82 7.00
N LYS A 98 -10.72 -8.48 6.00
CA LYS A 98 -11.21 -9.86 6.12
C LYS A 98 -10.11 -10.86 6.45
N ASN A 99 -8.89 -10.68 5.94
CA ASN A 99 -7.75 -11.51 6.35
C ASN A 99 -7.42 -11.34 7.83
N THR A 100 -7.51 -10.12 8.34
CA THR A 100 -7.30 -9.81 9.77
C THR A 100 -8.43 -10.35 10.64
N GLU A 101 -9.67 -10.28 10.13
CA GLU A 101 -10.86 -10.84 10.77
C GLU A 101 -10.82 -12.37 10.82
N ASN A 102 -10.50 -13.03 9.71
CA ASN A 102 -10.29 -14.48 9.64
C ASN A 102 -9.19 -14.95 10.59
N ALA A 103 -8.09 -14.20 10.74
CA ALA A 103 -7.04 -14.53 11.70
C ALA A 103 -7.56 -14.50 13.17
N ARG A 104 -8.42 -13.52 13.50
CA ARG A 104 -9.08 -13.43 14.81
C ARG A 104 -10.15 -14.51 14.98
N GLU A 105 -10.86 -14.87 13.91
CA GLU A 105 -11.89 -15.90 13.92
C GLU A 105 -11.27 -17.30 14.06
N LEU A 106 -10.12 -17.56 13.42
CA LEU A 106 -9.33 -18.77 13.59
C LEU A 106 -8.78 -18.88 15.02
N GLN A 107 -8.37 -17.76 15.63
CA GLN A 107 -8.00 -17.73 17.04
C GLN A 107 -9.19 -18.03 17.97
N ARG A 108 -10.38 -17.49 17.67
CA ARG A 108 -11.61 -17.79 18.42
C ARG A 108 -12.04 -19.25 18.26
N ALA A 109 -12.02 -19.79 17.04
CA ALA A 109 -12.33 -21.17 16.73
C ALA A 109 -11.35 -22.16 17.39
N ALA A 110 -10.05 -21.82 17.44
CA ALA A 110 -9.05 -22.60 18.17
C ALA A 110 -9.29 -22.58 19.69
N LEU A 111 -9.79 -21.47 20.24
CA LEU A 111 -10.14 -21.34 21.66
C LEU A 111 -11.48 -22.01 22.03
N THR A 112 -12.39 -22.19 21.08
CA THR A 112 -13.67 -22.91 21.30
C THR A 112 -13.60 -24.40 20.96
N SER A 113 -12.64 -24.85 20.16
CA SER A 113 -12.45 -26.27 19.82
C SER A 113 -12.18 -27.13 21.05
N ASP A 114 -12.84 -28.29 21.17
CA ASP A 114 -12.77 -29.17 22.35
C ASP A 114 -11.42 -29.93 22.47
N ASP A 115 -10.56 -29.81 21.45
CA ASP A 115 -9.24 -30.41 21.42
C ASP A 115 -8.24 -29.65 22.30
N LYS A 116 -7.96 -30.22 23.47
CA LYS A 116 -6.97 -29.71 24.44
C LYS A 116 -5.56 -29.65 23.87
N PHE A 117 -5.21 -30.47 22.87
CA PHE A 117 -3.90 -30.46 22.25
C PHE A 117 -3.73 -29.23 21.35
N ALA A 118 -4.70 -28.93 20.48
CA ALA A 118 -4.66 -27.74 19.61
C ALA A 118 -4.59 -26.43 20.41
N LYS A 119 -5.36 -26.34 21.50
CA LYS A 119 -5.33 -25.20 22.44
C LYS A 119 -3.97 -25.01 23.13
N ARG A 120 -3.29 -26.11 23.44
CA ARG A 120 -2.02 -26.11 24.17
C ARG A 120 -0.81 -26.09 23.25
N PHE A 121 -0.96 -26.46 21.99
CA PHE A 121 0.11 -26.49 21.00
C PHE A 121 0.78 -25.13 20.87
N ILE A 122 0.00 -24.03 20.85
CA ILE A 122 0.57 -22.68 20.77
C ILE A 122 1.45 -22.37 21.99
N TYR A 123 1.07 -22.82 23.18
CA TYR A 123 1.83 -22.64 24.40
C TYR A 123 3.06 -23.56 24.45
N PHE A 124 2.96 -24.80 23.97
CA PHE A 124 4.10 -25.72 23.83
C PHE A 124 5.09 -25.23 22.79
N TYR A 125 4.62 -24.74 21.66
CA TYR A 125 5.43 -24.16 20.59
C TYR A 125 6.13 -22.88 21.06
N ALA A 126 5.40 -21.96 21.69
CA ALA A 126 5.96 -20.73 22.24
C ALA A 126 6.98 -21.01 23.36
N SER A 127 6.68 -21.93 24.28
CA SER A 127 7.61 -22.31 25.35
C SER A 127 8.85 -23.04 24.83
N ALA A 128 8.70 -23.95 23.86
CA ALA A 128 9.84 -24.62 23.22
C ALA A 128 10.74 -23.62 22.49
N LEU A 129 10.18 -22.73 21.67
CA LEU A 129 10.95 -21.68 20.99
C LEU A 129 11.63 -20.73 21.98
N THR A 130 10.92 -20.30 23.03
CA THR A 130 11.49 -19.44 24.06
C THR A 130 12.64 -20.16 24.76
N LEU A 131 12.46 -21.43 25.14
CA LEU A 131 13.49 -22.22 25.79
C LEU A 131 14.72 -22.40 24.90
N PHE A 132 14.55 -22.73 23.61
CA PHE A 132 15.66 -22.84 22.66
C PHE A 132 16.37 -21.51 22.42
N THR A 133 15.62 -20.40 22.35
CA THR A 133 16.19 -19.06 22.19
C THR A 133 17.03 -18.67 23.39
N PHE A 134 16.49 -18.84 24.61
CA PHE A 134 17.23 -18.57 25.84
C PHE A 134 18.42 -19.51 26.01
N ALA A 135 18.29 -20.79 25.67
CA ALA A 135 19.40 -21.74 25.70
C ALA A 135 20.51 -21.36 24.71
N PHE A 136 20.16 -20.90 23.51
CA PHE A 136 21.12 -20.42 22.52
C PHE A 136 21.83 -19.14 22.99
N ILE A 137 21.09 -18.16 23.50
CA ILE A 137 21.67 -16.92 24.07
C ILE A 137 22.59 -17.25 25.26
N PHE A 138 22.16 -18.17 26.14
CA PHE A 138 22.95 -18.60 27.28
C PHE A 138 24.25 -19.29 26.84
N TYR A 139 24.18 -20.20 25.86
CA TYR A 139 25.36 -20.85 25.27
C TYR A 139 26.30 -19.83 24.63
N ALA A 140 25.76 -18.89 23.85
CA ALA A 140 26.52 -17.84 23.18
C ALA A 140 27.25 -16.92 24.17
N CYS A 141 26.57 -16.48 25.25
CA CYS A 141 27.14 -15.55 26.22
C CYS A 141 28.14 -16.20 27.21
N PHE A 142 27.87 -17.44 27.64
CA PHE A 142 28.61 -18.05 28.76
C PHE A 142 29.53 -19.21 28.36
N ILE A 143 29.26 -19.91 27.26
CA ILE A 143 29.99 -21.13 26.89
C ILE A 143 30.87 -20.90 25.66
N SER A 144 30.43 -20.09 24.70
CA SER A 144 31.17 -19.83 23.46
C SER A 144 32.39 -18.90 23.61
N GLN A 145 32.97 -18.75 24.79
CA GLN A 145 34.27 -18.07 24.95
C GLN A 145 35.45 -18.96 24.48
N GLY A 146 35.25 -19.67 23.36
CA GLY A 146 36.23 -20.54 22.73
C GLY A 146 37.14 -19.75 21.79
N THR A 147 38.39 -20.19 21.73
CA THR A 147 39.55 -19.62 21.01
C THR A 147 39.46 -19.59 19.48
N ASP A 148 38.28 -19.78 18.88
CA ASP A 148 38.06 -19.83 17.43
C ASP A 148 37.20 -18.65 16.96
N ASP A 149 37.85 -17.70 16.27
CA ASP A 149 37.24 -16.48 15.75
C ASP A 149 36.09 -16.74 14.75
N HIS A 150 36.11 -17.87 14.03
CA HIS A 150 35.05 -18.20 13.07
C HIS A 150 33.74 -18.58 13.76
N ALA A 151 33.80 -19.29 14.89
CA ALA A 151 32.63 -19.66 15.67
C ALA A 151 31.97 -18.42 16.29
N ASN A 152 32.78 -17.51 16.85
CA ASN A 152 32.29 -16.28 17.48
C ASN A 152 31.58 -15.37 16.46
N ARG A 153 32.13 -15.20 15.26
CA ARG A 153 31.48 -14.38 14.21
C ARG A 153 30.14 -14.96 13.74
N THR A 154 30.03 -16.29 13.71
CA THR A 154 28.78 -16.97 13.35
C THR A 154 27.71 -16.72 14.42
N ILE A 155 28.09 -16.80 15.69
CA ILE A 155 27.20 -16.53 16.82
C ILE A 155 26.73 -15.08 16.83
N ASP A 156 27.63 -14.11 16.61
CA ASP A 156 27.27 -12.69 16.52
C ASP A 156 26.28 -12.41 15.38
N THR A 157 26.45 -13.09 14.24
CA THR A 157 25.52 -12.97 13.10
C THR A 157 24.14 -13.51 13.45
N VAL A 158 24.07 -14.67 14.10
CA VAL A 158 22.81 -15.30 14.51
C VAL A 158 22.13 -14.48 15.61
N LEU A 159 22.87 -13.95 16.58
CA LEU A 159 22.35 -13.05 17.61
C LEU A 159 21.81 -11.75 16.99
N GLY A 160 22.54 -11.13 16.06
CA GLY A 160 22.09 -9.95 15.34
C GLY A 160 20.80 -10.20 14.55
N PHE A 161 20.71 -11.35 13.86
CA PHE A 161 19.50 -11.77 13.16
C PHE A 161 18.32 -11.99 14.11
N LEU A 162 18.53 -12.72 15.23
CA LEU A 162 17.46 -12.95 16.21
C LEU A 162 16.97 -11.63 16.83
N LEU A 163 17.86 -10.73 17.19
CA LEU A 163 17.49 -9.42 17.73
C LEU A 163 16.73 -8.58 16.69
N GLY A 164 17.21 -8.52 15.45
CA GLY A 164 16.58 -7.75 14.39
C GLY A 164 15.19 -8.29 14.00
N VAL A 165 15.10 -9.58 13.69
CA VAL A 165 13.85 -10.20 13.22
C VAL A 165 12.84 -10.32 14.35
N THR A 166 13.25 -10.75 15.54
CA THR A 166 12.32 -10.93 16.67
C THR A 166 11.80 -9.59 17.17
N LEU A 167 12.64 -8.57 17.31
CA LEU A 167 12.21 -7.24 17.73
C LEU A 167 11.26 -6.62 16.69
N SER A 168 11.57 -6.76 15.40
CA SER A 168 10.69 -6.31 14.32
C SER A 168 9.35 -7.03 14.35
N ALA A 169 9.33 -8.36 14.55
CA ALA A 169 8.12 -9.14 14.65
C ALA A 169 7.27 -8.76 15.88
N ILE A 170 7.89 -8.50 17.03
CA ILE A 170 7.21 -8.00 18.24
C ILE A 170 6.61 -6.63 17.96
N ILE A 171 7.38 -5.70 17.40
CA ILE A 171 6.89 -4.35 17.08
C ILE A 171 5.73 -4.44 16.07
N GLN A 172 5.83 -5.27 15.04
CA GLN A 172 4.77 -5.48 14.07
C GLN A 172 3.51 -6.11 14.71
N PHE A 173 3.68 -7.04 15.65
CA PHE A 173 2.57 -7.67 16.37
C PHE A 173 1.83 -6.68 17.28
N PHE A 174 2.57 -5.84 18.02
CA PHE A 174 1.99 -4.88 18.97
C PHE A 174 1.54 -3.57 18.32
N PHE A 175 2.24 -3.07 17.30
CA PHE A 175 2.00 -1.76 16.68
C PHE A 175 1.52 -1.83 15.22
N GLY A 176 1.56 -3.00 14.58
CA GLY A 176 1.26 -3.17 13.15
C GLY A 176 -0.20 -3.01 12.73
N SER A 177 -1.13 -2.69 13.65
CA SER A 177 -2.50 -2.29 13.28
C SER A 177 -2.78 -0.77 13.38
N SER A 178 -1.90 0.01 14.02
CA SER A 178 -2.11 1.46 14.15
C SER A 178 -1.76 2.24 12.89
N ALA A 179 -0.86 1.73 12.04
CA ALA A 179 -0.53 2.39 10.76
C ALA A 179 -1.70 2.31 9.76
N GLY A 180 -2.36 1.15 9.67
CA GLY A 180 -3.54 0.97 8.82
C GLY A 180 -4.75 1.78 9.29
N SER A 181 -4.95 1.93 10.61
CA SER A 181 -6.00 2.79 11.18
C SER A 181 -5.77 4.27 10.85
N ARG A 182 -4.54 4.77 10.99
CA ARG A 182 -4.19 6.16 10.68
C ARG A 182 -4.36 6.49 9.20
N SER A 183 -3.96 5.60 8.30
CA SER A 183 -4.18 5.81 6.85
C SER A 183 -5.66 5.80 6.48
N LYS A 184 -6.47 5.01 7.19
CA LYS A 184 -7.92 4.95 6.99
C LYS A 184 -8.61 6.22 7.51
N GLU A 185 -8.15 6.74 8.65
CA GLU A 185 -8.62 7.99 9.25
C GLU A 185 -8.24 9.22 8.42
N GLU A 186 -7.03 9.24 7.84
CA GLU A 186 -6.60 10.27 6.88
C GLU A 186 -7.42 10.23 5.58
N LYS A 187 -7.65 9.04 5.00
CA LYS A 187 -8.50 8.89 3.81
C LYS A 187 -9.94 9.32 4.10
N LEU A 188 -10.51 8.92 5.23
CA LEU A 188 -11.88 9.27 5.63
C LEU A 188 -12.03 10.79 5.87
N ASN A 189 -11.04 11.42 6.50
CA ASN A 189 -10.99 12.87 6.67
C ASN A 189 -10.84 13.60 5.33
N SER A 190 -10.05 13.08 4.40
CA SER A 190 -9.91 13.67 3.06
C SER A 190 -11.20 13.56 2.23
N LEU A 191 -11.97 12.48 2.38
CA LEU A 191 -13.26 12.27 1.71
C LEU A 191 -14.35 13.14 2.33
N THR A 192 -14.42 13.20 3.66
CA THR A 192 -15.39 14.01 4.40
C THR A 192 -15.14 15.51 4.18
N GLY A 193 -13.87 15.94 4.13
CA GLY A 193 -13.49 17.32 3.81
C GLY A 193 -13.94 17.73 2.41
N ARG A 194 -13.89 16.82 1.42
CA ARG A 194 -14.38 17.08 0.06
C ARG A 194 -15.89 17.16 -0.02
N MET A 195 -16.62 16.27 0.68
CA MET A 195 -18.09 16.32 0.73
C MET A 195 -18.64 17.52 1.52
N GLY A 196 -17.89 18.02 2.51
CA GLY A 196 -18.25 19.21 3.27
C GLY A 196 -18.16 20.50 2.44
N LEU A 197 -17.18 20.59 1.53
CA LEU A 197 -17.01 21.74 0.64
C LEU A 197 -18.10 21.81 -0.43
N ASP A 198 -18.56 20.66 -0.94
CA ASP A 198 -19.65 20.60 -1.93
C ASP A 198 -20.99 21.06 -1.34
N ARG A 199 -21.23 20.88 -0.04
CA ARG A 199 -22.47 21.35 0.61
C ARG A 199 -22.49 22.85 0.86
N VAL A 200 -21.35 23.46 1.18
CA VAL A 200 -21.26 24.91 1.42
C VAL A 200 -21.40 25.67 0.09
N ALA A 201 -20.84 25.14 -1.00
CA ALA A 201 -21.00 25.73 -2.34
C ALA A 201 -22.45 25.69 -2.88
N GLN A 202 -23.27 24.72 -2.45
CA GLN A 202 -24.68 24.64 -2.87
C GLN A 202 -25.62 25.54 -2.07
N THR A 203 -25.27 25.92 -0.84
CA THR A 203 -26.12 26.79 -0.02
C THR A 203 -25.99 28.28 -0.33
N GLU A 204 -24.89 28.72 -0.96
CA GLU A 204 -24.68 30.13 -1.33
C GLU A 204 -25.21 30.48 -2.74
N GLY A 205 -25.63 29.49 -3.55
CA GLY A 205 -26.10 29.71 -4.93
C GLY A 205 -27.62 29.79 -5.14
N SER A 206 -28.43 29.65 -4.09
CA SER A 206 -29.92 29.62 -4.17
C SER A 206 -30.60 30.88 -3.65
N GLY A 207 -29.85 31.95 -3.37
CA GLY A 207 -30.36 33.21 -2.84
C GLY A 207 -29.95 34.40 -3.69
N SER A 208 -30.43 34.49 -4.93
CA SER A 208 -30.44 35.72 -5.73
C SER A 208 -31.59 35.68 -6.73
#